data_AF-A0A1M6NX12-F1
#
_entry.id   AF-A0A1M6NX12-F1
#
_cell.length_a   1.000
_cell.length_b   1.000
_cell.length_c   1.000
_cell.angle_alpha   90.00
_cell.angle_beta   90.00
_cell.angle_gamma   90.00
#
_symmetry.space_group_name_H-M   'P 1'
#
loop_
_entity.id
_entity.type
_entity.pdbx_description
1 polymer ?
#
loop_
_entity_poly.entity_id
_entity_poly.type
_entity_poly.pdbx_seq_one_letter_code
_entity_poly.pdbx_strand_id
1 'polypeptide(L)'
;MRWIIRRFKGLGLKAVLVGYETFKEEELRAYEKKSDIEDNLKASWFMKEIDLDVWASFMLHRDGNKEDFRGLRRYLRALKPEISAFSPLIPFPNLPLYEEYRDRLLVEREAYESWSFGQVTIRPSKMSLRRYYYEMLKTNLYVNLFQNNTAYMVRKFGFATVFRLCKGSIHLLKRYMKRMMQ
;
A
#
# COMPACT_ATOMS: atom_id res chain seq x y z
N MET A 1 24.57 6.64 3.50
CA MET A 1 23.49 5.77 2.96
C MET A 1 23.53 5.62 1.43
N ARG A 2 23.47 6.69 0.63
CA ARG A 2 23.37 6.60 -0.85
C ARG A 2 24.46 5.75 -1.53
N TRP A 3 25.71 5.85 -1.08
CA TRP A 3 26.83 5.07 -1.63
C TRP A 3 26.66 3.55 -1.44
N ILE A 4 26.05 3.13 -0.31
CA ILE A 4 25.78 1.71 -0.01
C ILE A 4 24.79 1.14 -1.01
N ILE A 5 23.73 1.90 -1.29
CA ILE A 5 22.69 1.48 -2.23
C ILE A 5 23.26 1.38 -3.65
N ARG A 6 24.11 2.34 -4.06
CA ARG A 6 24.86 2.25 -5.34
C ARG A 6 25.75 1.02 -5.40
N ARG A 7 26.47 0.71 -4.31
CA ARG A 7 27.30 -0.50 -4.22
C ARG A 7 26.45 -1.76 -4.39
N PHE A 8 25.34 -1.89 -3.68
CA PHE A 8 24.46 -3.05 -3.82
C PHE A 8 23.85 -3.16 -5.21
N LYS A 9 23.48 -2.03 -5.84
CA LYS A 9 23.02 -2.01 -7.23
C LYS A 9 24.10 -2.54 -8.18
N GLY A 10 25.37 -2.13 -8.00
CA GLY A 10 26.51 -2.65 -8.75
C GLY A 10 26.77 -4.15 -8.53
N LEU A 11 26.37 -4.69 -7.37
CA LEU A 11 26.46 -6.12 -7.04
C LEU A 11 25.21 -6.92 -7.45
N GLY A 12 24.24 -6.30 -8.15
CA GLY A 12 23.07 -6.99 -8.69
C GLY A 12 21.76 -6.80 -7.92
N LEU A 13 21.67 -5.85 -6.97
CA LEU A 13 20.40 -5.48 -6.36
C LEU A 13 19.42 -4.94 -7.41
N LYS A 14 18.25 -5.57 -7.54
CA LYS A 14 17.26 -5.26 -8.59
C LYS A 14 16.09 -4.42 -8.12
N ALA A 15 15.71 -4.52 -6.85
CA ALA A 15 14.57 -3.82 -6.25
C ALA A 15 14.75 -3.66 -4.74
N VAL A 16 14.07 -2.67 -4.16
CA VAL A 16 13.95 -2.47 -2.71
C VAL A 16 12.49 -2.29 -2.31
N LEU A 17 12.11 -2.80 -1.14
CA LEU A 17 10.83 -2.47 -0.52
C LEU A 17 10.99 -1.20 0.32
N VAL A 18 10.15 -0.21 0.06
CA VAL A 18 10.14 1.05 0.80
C VAL A 18 8.76 1.24 1.43
N GLY A 19 8.72 1.21 2.77
CA GLY A 19 7.55 1.63 3.53
C GLY A 19 7.44 3.14 3.47
N TYR A 20 6.54 3.66 2.63
CA TYR A 20 6.22 5.09 2.59
C TYR A 20 5.16 5.45 3.64
N GLU A 21 4.33 4.46 4.01
CA GLU A 21 3.24 4.54 4.98
C GLU A 21 2.07 5.43 4.55
N THR A 22 2.29 6.74 4.38
CA THR A 22 1.21 7.70 4.12
C THR A 22 1.69 8.91 3.32
N PHE A 23 0.73 9.70 2.81
CA PHE A 23 0.96 10.95 2.06
C PHE A 23 0.71 12.20 2.91
N LYS A 24 0.45 12.06 4.21
CA LYS A 24 0.20 13.17 5.14
C LYS A 24 1.28 13.25 6.20
N GLU A 25 1.79 14.46 6.41
CA GLU A 25 2.88 14.71 7.34
C GLU A 25 2.43 14.47 8.80
N GLU A 26 1.18 14.81 9.12
CA GLU A 26 0.60 14.61 10.44
C GLU A 26 0.51 13.13 10.80
N GLU A 27 0.17 12.28 9.82
CA GLU A 27 0.11 10.83 10.01
C GLU A 27 1.52 10.23 10.16
N LEU A 28 2.52 10.70 9.41
CA LEU A 28 3.92 10.26 9.58
C LEU A 28 4.44 10.56 10.99
N ARG A 29 4.14 11.76 11.51
CA ARG A 29 4.49 12.15 12.88
C ARG A 29 3.78 11.30 13.92
N ALA A 30 2.49 11.02 13.72
CA ALA A 30 1.71 10.16 14.61
C ALA A 30 2.23 8.71 14.63
N TYR A 31 2.79 8.24 13.50
CA TYR A 31 3.44 6.93 13.42
C TYR A 31 4.90 6.95 13.90
N GLU A 32 5.36 8.05 14.52
CA GLU A 32 6.74 8.26 14.98
C GLU A 32 7.79 8.02 13.89
N LYS A 33 7.41 8.23 12.63
CA LYS A 33 8.30 8.02 11.50
C LYS A 33 9.28 9.18 11.41
N LYS A 34 10.58 8.85 11.48
CA LYS A 34 11.68 9.83 11.48
C LYS A 34 11.96 10.48 10.12
N SER A 35 11.16 10.18 9.10
CA SER A 35 11.30 10.70 7.74
C SER A 35 10.01 11.37 7.33
N ASP A 36 10.11 12.50 6.64
CA ASP A 36 8.98 13.28 6.16
C ASP A 36 8.61 12.93 4.69
N ILE A 37 7.62 13.64 4.14
CA ILE A 37 7.23 13.49 2.73
C ILE A 37 8.36 13.88 1.77
N GLU A 38 9.18 14.87 2.14
CA GLU A 38 10.27 15.35 1.29
C GLU A 38 11.39 14.30 1.18
N ASP A 39 11.75 13.65 2.29
CA ASP A 39 12.68 12.53 2.36
C ASP A 39 12.22 11.37 1.48
N ASN A 40 10.93 11.03 1.56
CA ASN A 40 10.32 10.00 0.71
C ASN A 40 10.46 10.33 -0.77
N LEU A 41 10.19 11.57 -1.17
CA LEU A 41 10.36 12.03 -2.54
C LEU A 41 11.83 11.97 -2.96
N LYS A 42 12.76 12.52 -2.15
CA LYS A 42 14.20 12.47 -2.40
C LYS A 42 14.71 11.03 -2.56
N ALA A 43 14.22 10.11 -1.73
CA ALA A 43 14.54 8.69 -1.82
C ALA A 43 14.03 8.11 -3.14
N SER A 44 12.76 8.32 -3.50
CA SER A 44 12.19 7.89 -4.78
C SER A 44 12.98 8.42 -5.99
N TRP A 45 13.34 9.70 -5.99
CA TRP A 45 14.16 10.31 -7.04
C TRP A 45 15.53 9.64 -7.15
N PHE A 46 16.20 9.44 -6.03
CA PHE A 46 17.50 8.76 -6.00
C PHE A 46 17.43 7.32 -6.52
N MET A 47 16.39 6.54 -6.15
CA MET A 47 16.25 5.16 -6.64
C MET A 47 16.08 5.12 -8.17
N LYS A 48 15.29 6.04 -8.72
CA LYS A 48 15.13 6.17 -10.18
C LYS A 48 16.40 6.58 -10.89
N GLU A 49 17.17 7.50 -10.31
CA GLU A 49 18.45 7.96 -10.85
C GLU A 49 19.43 6.80 -11.08
N ILE A 50 19.38 5.79 -10.21
CA ILE A 50 20.26 4.61 -10.27
C ILE A 50 19.58 3.38 -10.91
N ASP A 51 18.42 3.55 -11.55
CA ASP A 51 17.62 2.48 -12.17
C ASP A 51 17.30 1.33 -11.18
N LEU A 52 16.99 1.64 -9.92
CA LEU A 52 16.64 0.67 -8.90
C LEU A 52 15.13 0.67 -8.65
N ASP A 53 14.49 -0.49 -8.82
CA ASP A 53 13.05 -0.60 -8.61
C ASP A 53 12.67 -0.40 -7.16
N VAL A 54 11.49 0.18 -6.97
CA VAL A 54 10.86 0.38 -5.67
C VAL A 54 9.53 -0.36 -5.62
N TRP A 55 9.42 -1.22 -4.62
CA TRP A 55 8.15 -1.78 -4.15
C TRP A 55 7.65 -0.93 -3.00
N ALA A 56 6.73 -0.04 -3.30
CA ALA A 56 6.18 0.90 -2.34
C ALA A 56 5.11 0.21 -1.47
N SER A 57 5.24 0.33 -0.15
CA SER A 57 4.22 -0.11 0.81
C SER A 57 3.53 1.09 1.42
N PHE A 58 2.19 1.09 1.38
CA PHE A 58 1.34 2.12 1.95
C PHE A 58 0.33 1.53 2.92
N MET A 59 0.14 2.24 4.02
CA MET A 59 -0.90 1.98 4.99
C MET A 59 -2.15 2.80 4.64
N LEU A 60 -3.28 2.14 4.52
CA LEU A 60 -4.56 2.81 4.32
C LEU A 60 -5.15 3.17 5.67
N HIS A 61 -5.25 4.48 5.91
CA HIS A 61 -5.79 5.01 7.15
C HIS A 61 -7.27 4.64 7.33
N ARG A 62 -7.60 4.10 8.51
CA ARG A 62 -8.94 3.61 8.91
C ARG A 62 -10.08 4.59 8.64
N ASP A 63 -9.80 5.88 8.79
CA ASP A 63 -10.76 6.98 8.65
C ASP A 63 -10.49 7.81 7.38
N GLY A 64 -9.96 7.16 6.35
CA GLY A 64 -9.77 7.75 5.03
C GLY A 64 -11.09 8.12 4.38
N ASN A 65 -11.24 9.37 3.94
CA ASN A 65 -12.35 9.81 3.09
C ASN A 65 -11.99 9.70 1.59
N LYS A 66 -12.90 10.10 0.70
CA LYS A 66 -12.67 10.01 -0.76
C LYS A 66 -11.50 10.89 -1.21
N GLU A 67 -11.31 12.02 -0.55
CA GLU A 67 -10.25 13.01 -0.75
C GLU A 67 -8.90 12.40 -0.39
N ASP A 68 -8.85 11.60 0.67
CA ASP A 68 -7.66 10.90 1.11
C ASP A 68 -7.20 9.89 0.05
N PHE A 69 -8.13 9.08 -0.48
CA PHE A 69 -7.83 8.18 -1.59
C PHE A 69 -7.40 8.94 -2.86
N ARG A 70 -7.96 10.13 -3.13
CA ARG A 70 -7.49 11.01 -4.22
C ARG A 70 -6.08 11.52 -3.95
N GLY A 71 -5.77 11.91 -2.71
CA GLY A 71 -4.45 12.36 -2.26
C GLY A 71 -3.40 11.27 -2.45
N LEU A 72 -3.69 10.06 -1.98
CA LEU A 72 -2.83 8.89 -2.16
C LEU A 72 -2.51 8.65 -3.65
N ARG A 73 -3.52 8.69 -4.54
CA ARG A 73 -3.29 8.55 -5.98
C ARG A 73 -2.40 9.65 -6.57
N ARG A 74 -2.52 10.90 -6.08
CA ARG A 74 -1.61 11.98 -6.50
C ARG A 74 -0.19 11.73 -6.01
N TYR A 75 -0.03 11.28 -4.76
CA TYR A 75 1.27 11.01 -4.17
C TYR A 75 1.99 9.85 -4.87
N LEU A 76 1.27 8.78 -5.20
CA LEU A 76 1.77 7.68 -6.03
C LEU A 76 2.31 8.18 -7.37
N ARG A 77 1.60 9.09 -8.05
CA ARG A 77 2.09 9.68 -9.30
C ARG A 77 3.39 10.49 -9.15
N ALA A 78 3.63 11.08 -7.98
CA ALA A 78 4.88 11.78 -7.70
C ALA A 78 6.01 10.77 -7.45
N LEU A 79 5.74 9.75 -6.62
CA LEU A 79 6.69 8.70 -6.27
C LEU A 79 7.01 7.76 -7.45
N LYS A 80 6.10 7.57 -8.41
CA LYS A 80 6.19 6.62 -9.54
C LYS A 80 6.94 5.30 -9.20
N PRO A 81 6.52 4.56 -8.17
CA PRO A 81 7.13 3.26 -7.87
C PRO A 81 6.74 2.22 -8.93
N GLU A 82 7.56 1.20 -9.11
CA GLU A 82 7.31 0.11 -10.06
C GLU A 82 6.17 -0.80 -9.61
N ILE A 83 6.04 -1.00 -8.29
CA ILE A 83 4.95 -1.76 -7.68
C ILE A 83 4.48 -1.01 -6.43
N SER A 84 3.17 -0.98 -6.19
CA SER A 84 2.60 -0.46 -4.94
C SER A 84 1.70 -1.49 -4.27
N ALA A 85 1.87 -1.66 -2.97
CA ALA A 85 1.02 -2.46 -2.09
C ALA A 85 0.26 -1.55 -1.12
N PHE A 86 -1.01 -1.88 -0.89
CA PHE A 86 -1.89 -1.15 0.02
C PHE A 86 -2.41 -2.09 1.10
N SER A 87 -2.10 -1.78 2.35
CA SER A 87 -2.51 -2.58 3.51
C SER A 87 -3.37 -1.73 4.44
N PRO A 88 -4.57 -2.19 4.84
CA PRO A 88 -5.33 -1.52 5.87
C PRO A 88 -4.59 -1.58 7.22
N LEU A 89 -4.78 -0.55 8.05
CA LEU A 89 -4.29 -0.56 9.42
C LEU A 89 -4.94 -1.70 10.21
N ILE A 90 -4.10 -2.50 10.89
CA ILE A 90 -4.55 -3.61 11.74
C ILE A 90 -4.16 -3.32 13.19
N PRO A 91 -5.15 -3.22 14.09
CA PRO A 91 -4.86 -3.12 15.51
C PRO A 91 -4.73 -4.55 16.06
N PHE A 92 -3.54 -5.15 15.97
CA PHE A 92 -3.36 -6.52 16.44
C PHE A 92 -3.66 -6.64 17.95
N PRO A 93 -4.29 -7.75 18.40
CA PRO A 93 -4.50 -8.01 19.81
C PRO A 93 -3.21 -7.86 20.61
N ASN A 94 -3.30 -7.28 21.81
CA ASN A 94 -2.18 -6.99 22.71
C ASN A 94 -1.26 -5.82 22.28
N LEU A 95 -1.58 -5.10 21.20
CA LEU A 95 -0.94 -3.80 20.91
C LEU A 95 -1.80 -2.64 21.45
N PRO A 96 -1.21 -1.49 21.81
CA PRO A 96 -1.96 -0.34 22.33
C PRO A 96 -3.13 0.10 21.44
N LEU A 97 -2.94 -0.01 20.13
CA LEU A 97 -3.92 0.35 19.11
C LEU A 97 -5.20 -0.52 19.13
N TYR A 98 -5.13 -1.72 19.70
CA TYR A 98 -6.28 -2.61 19.86
C TYR A 98 -7.35 -2.01 20.77
N GLU A 99 -6.93 -1.52 21.93
CA GLU A 99 -7.88 -0.94 22.89
C GLU A 99 -8.51 0.34 22.34
N GLU A 100 -7.78 1.14 21.55
CA GLU A 100 -8.32 2.36 20.92
C GLU A 100 -9.48 2.06 19.94
N TYR A 101 -9.48 0.89 19.27
CA TYR A 101 -10.48 0.54 18.26
C TYR A 101 -11.41 -0.57 18.64
N ARG A 102 -11.38 -1.03 19.90
CA ARG A 102 -12.16 -2.16 20.36
C ARG A 102 -13.64 -2.08 19.97
N ASP A 103 -14.26 -0.93 20.15
CA ASP A 103 -15.69 -0.70 19.83
C ASP A 103 -16.00 -0.63 18.32
N ARG A 104 -14.96 -0.58 17.50
CA ARG A 104 -15.04 -0.42 16.03
C ARG A 104 -14.48 -1.62 15.28
N LEU A 105 -14.06 -2.67 15.97
CA LEU A 105 -13.56 -3.89 15.33
C LEU A 105 -14.67 -4.57 14.51
N LEU A 106 -14.29 -5.06 13.34
CA LEU A 106 -15.14 -5.86 12.46
C LEU A 106 -14.87 -7.37 12.60
N VAL A 107 -13.94 -7.73 13.48
CA VAL A 107 -13.44 -9.09 13.67
C VAL A 107 -13.34 -9.38 15.16
N GLU A 108 -13.71 -10.59 15.54
CA GLU A 108 -13.53 -11.08 16.91
C GLU A 108 -12.04 -11.31 17.21
N ARG A 109 -11.66 -11.17 18.48
CA ARG A 109 -10.27 -11.36 18.91
C ARG A 109 -9.76 -12.76 18.59
N GLU A 110 -10.60 -13.77 18.78
CA GLU A 110 -10.31 -15.19 18.61
C GLU A 110 -10.29 -15.62 17.14
N ALA A 111 -10.73 -14.76 16.22
CA ALA A 111 -10.70 -15.03 14.79
C ALA A 111 -9.29 -14.82 14.21
N TYR A 112 -8.32 -15.63 14.66
CA TYR A 112 -6.89 -15.51 14.33
C TYR A 112 -6.61 -15.34 12.83
N GLU A 113 -7.32 -16.08 11.97
CA GLU A 113 -7.17 -16.01 10.50
C GLU A 113 -7.63 -14.67 9.89
N SER A 114 -8.52 -13.96 10.57
CA SER A 114 -9.05 -12.67 10.15
C SER A 114 -8.08 -11.51 10.41
N TRP A 115 -7.10 -11.69 11.29
CA TRP A 115 -6.05 -10.72 11.58
C TRP A 115 -4.96 -10.74 10.50
N SER A 116 -5.33 -10.35 9.28
CA SER A 116 -4.42 -10.30 8.13
C SER A 116 -4.49 -8.98 7.39
N PHE A 117 -3.39 -8.60 6.70
CA PHE A 117 -3.32 -7.40 5.85
C PHE A 117 -4.21 -7.44 4.61
N GLY A 118 -5.02 -8.49 4.47
CA GLY A 118 -5.90 -8.72 3.35
C GLY A 118 -7.33 -8.18 3.53
N GLN A 119 -7.68 -7.66 4.70
CA GLN A 119 -9.03 -7.20 5.02
C GLN A 119 -9.05 -6.00 5.96
N VAL A 120 -10.10 -5.20 5.84
CA VAL A 120 -10.35 -4.11 6.79
C VAL A 120 -10.88 -4.72 8.10
N THR A 121 -10.19 -4.45 9.19
CA THR A 121 -10.53 -4.93 10.54
C THR A 121 -11.17 -3.86 11.41
N ILE A 122 -11.06 -2.58 11.02
CA ILE A 122 -11.65 -1.43 11.73
C ILE A 122 -12.76 -0.82 10.88
N ARG A 123 -13.95 -0.63 11.44
CA ARG A 123 -15.07 0.05 10.77
C ARG A 123 -14.70 1.51 10.49
N PRO A 124 -14.72 1.98 9.22
CA PRO A 124 -14.44 3.39 8.90
C PRO A 124 -15.49 4.33 9.50
N SER A 125 -15.08 5.49 10.01
CA SER A 125 -16.01 6.48 10.58
C SER A 125 -16.54 7.49 9.54
N LYS A 126 -15.76 7.80 8.49
CA LYS A 126 -16.11 8.83 7.51
C LYS A 126 -16.94 8.32 6.32
N MET A 127 -17.14 7.01 6.21
CA MET A 127 -17.96 6.39 5.16
C MET A 127 -18.38 4.97 5.54
N SER A 128 -19.36 4.42 4.81
CA SER A 128 -19.71 3.00 4.98
C SER A 128 -18.57 2.09 4.57
N LEU A 129 -18.50 0.90 5.20
CA LEU A 129 -17.51 -0.14 4.87
C LEU A 129 -17.52 -0.50 3.38
N ARG A 130 -18.72 -0.61 2.79
CA ARG A 130 -18.90 -0.83 1.34
C ARG A 130 -18.26 0.27 0.50
N ARG A 131 -18.43 1.54 0.88
CA ARG A 131 -17.81 2.66 0.16
C ARG A 131 -16.29 2.67 0.32
N TYR A 132 -15.79 2.29 1.49
CA TYR A 132 -14.35 2.20 1.74
C TYR A 132 -13.69 1.13 0.86
N TYR A 133 -14.26 -0.08 0.81
CA TYR A 133 -13.80 -1.12 -0.13
C TYR A 133 -13.88 -0.67 -1.59
N TYR A 134 -14.91 0.08 -1.98
CA TYR A 134 -15.01 0.65 -3.33
C TYR A 134 -13.85 1.60 -3.65
N GLU A 135 -13.49 2.52 -2.73
CA GLU A 135 -12.37 3.44 -2.94
C GLU A 135 -11.01 2.72 -2.93
N MET A 136 -10.85 1.69 -2.09
CA MET A 136 -9.68 0.79 -2.13
C MET A 136 -9.54 0.11 -3.49
N LEU A 137 -10.64 -0.48 -3.99
CA LEU A 137 -10.66 -1.17 -5.27
C LEU A 137 -10.36 -0.20 -6.42
N LYS A 138 -10.98 0.97 -6.41
CA LYS A 138 -10.73 2.05 -7.38
C LYS A 138 -9.27 2.47 -7.39
N THR A 139 -8.64 2.58 -6.22
CA THR A 139 -7.22 2.94 -6.08
C THR A 139 -6.32 1.83 -6.63
N ASN A 140 -6.60 0.57 -6.31
CA ASN A 140 -5.87 -0.58 -6.85
C ASN A 140 -5.96 -0.64 -8.38
N LEU A 141 -7.17 -0.46 -8.95
CA LEU A 141 -7.37 -0.46 -10.39
C LEU A 141 -6.63 0.71 -11.06
N TYR A 142 -6.68 1.90 -10.45
CA TYR A 142 -5.97 3.07 -10.94
C TYR A 142 -4.46 2.81 -11.06
N VAL A 143 -3.85 2.22 -10.03
CA VAL A 143 -2.42 1.92 -10.03
C VAL A 143 -2.08 0.86 -11.08
N ASN A 144 -2.85 -0.23 -11.14
CA ASN A 144 -2.59 -1.30 -12.09
C ASN A 144 -2.75 -0.86 -13.56
N LEU A 145 -3.67 0.06 -13.86
CA LEU A 145 -3.90 0.52 -15.24
C LEU A 145 -2.99 1.68 -15.66
N PHE A 146 -2.67 2.61 -14.75
CA PHE A 146 -2.03 3.88 -15.12
C PHE A 146 -0.60 4.07 -14.57
N GLN A 147 -0.18 3.28 -13.59
CA GLN A 147 1.16 3.40 -12.98
C GLN A 147 2.06 2.23 -13.33
N ASN A 148 1.53 1.01 -13.32
CA ASN A 148 2.30 -0.16 -13.71
C ASN A 148 2.59 -0.10 -15.22
N ASN A 149 3.84 0.11 -15.58
CA ASN A 149 4.27 -0.03 -16.97
C ASN A 149 4.26 -1.52 -17.32
N THR A 150 3.15 -2.02 -17.86
CA THR A 150 2.98 -3.44 -18.22
C THR A 150 4.08 -3.92 -19.15
N ALA A 151 4.53 -3.09 -20.10
CA ALA A 151 5.65 -3.42 -20.98
C ALA A 151 6.97 -3.58 -20.21
N TYR A 152 7.23 -2.70 -19.24
CA TYR A 152 8.37 -2.82 -18.33
C TYR A 152 8.28 -4.11 -17.49
N MET A 153 7.13 -4.39 -16.89
CA MET A 153 6.94 -5.59 -16.06
C MET A 153 7.09 -6.88 -16.89
N VAL A 154 6.56 -6.92 -18.11
CA VAL A 154 6.70 -8.08 -19.00
C VAL A 154 8.16 -8.27 -19.40
N ARG A 155 8.87 -7.19 -19.75
CA ARG A 155 10.30 -7.25 -20.08
C ARG A 155 11.17 -7.72 -18.90
N LYS A 156 10.83 -7.29 -17.68
CA LYS A 156 11.64 -7.55 -16.48
C LYS A 156 11.33 -8.89 -15.80
N PHE A 157 10.06 -9.25 -15.69
CA PHE A 157 9.60 -10.43 -14.95
C PHE A 157 9.11 -11.57 -15.85
N GLY A 158 8.96 -11.31 -17.15
CA GLY A 158 8.41 -12.25 -18.12
C GLY A 158 6.87 -12.27 -18.12
N PHE A 159 6.29 -12.59 -19.28
CA PHE A 159 4.84 -12.62 -19.48
C PHE A 159 4.12 -13.56 -18.51
N ALA A 160 4.66 -14.76 -18.27
CA ALA A 160 4.07 -15.75 -17.37
C ALA A 160 3.94 -15.25 -15.92
N THR A 161 4.94 -14.51 -15.43
CA THR A 161 4.92 -13.93 -14.08
C THR A 161 3.90 -12.81 -13.99
N VAL A 162 3.85 -11.91 -14.98
CA VAL A 162 2.86 -10.82 -15.05
C VAL A 162 1.44 -11.39 -15.09
N PHE A 163 1.20 -12.43 -15.90
CA PHE A 163 -0.10 -13.10 -15.96
C PHE A 163 -0.51 -13.71 -14.60
N ARG A 164 0.44 -14.33 -13.89
CA ARG A 164 0.20 -14.89 -12.55
C ARG A 164 -0.14 -13.79 -11.53
N LEU A 165 0.58 -12.67 -11.56
CA LEU A 165 0.30 -11.50 -10.72
C LEU A 165 -1.10 -10.93 -11.02
N CYS A 166 -1.46 -10.77 -12.30
CA CYS A 166 -2.80 -10.36 -12.70
C CYS A 166 -3.88 -11.31 -12.17
N LYS A 167 -3.68 -12.63 -12.26
CA LYS A 167 -4.61 -13.63 -11.70
C LYS A 167 -4.77 -13.47 -10.18
N GLY A 168 -3.69 -13.22 -9.45
CA GLY A 168 -3.72 -12.91 -8.02
C GLY A 168 -4.50 -11.64 -7.70
N SER A 169 -4.27 -10.55 -8.45
CA SER A 169 -5.00 -9.29 -8.32
C SER A 169 -6.51 -9.45 -8.59
N ILE A 170 -6.89 -10.26 -9.59
CA ILE A 170 -8.29 -10.59 -9.87
C ILE A 170 -8.92 -11.38 -8.71
N HIS A 171 -8.19 -12.32 -8.11
CA HIS A 171 -8.67 -13.06 -6.95
C HIS A 171 -8.91 -12.13 -5.74
N LEU A 172 -7.97 -11.22 -5.48
CA LEU A 172 -8.11 -10.18 -4.45
C LEU A 172 -9.34 -9.29 -4.71
N LEU A 173 -9.54 -8.88 -5.96
CA LEU A 173 -10.69 -8.08 -6.39
C LEU A 173 -12.02 -8.81 -6.13
N LYS A 174 -12.10 -10.10 -6.51
CA LYS A 174 -13.27 -10.95 -6.21
C LYS A 174 -13.53 -11.04 -4.70
N ARG A 175 -12.48 -11.16 -3.89
CA ARG A 175 -12.59 -11.22 -2.41
C ARG A 175 -13.14 -9.92 -1.84
N TYR A 176 -12.67 -8.77 -2.32
CA TYR A 176 -13.20 -7.47 -1.90
C TYR A 176 -14.63 -7.25 -2.36
N MET A 177 -14.98 -7.63 -3.60
CA MET A 177 -16.36 -7.56 -4.08
C MET A 177 -17.31 -8.42 -3.26
N LYS A 178 -16.93 -9.66 -2.91
CA LYS A 178 -17.72 -10.53 -2.03
C LYS A 178 -18.00 -9.86 -0.68
N ARG A 179 -16.99 -9.21 -0.08
CA ARG A 179 -17.12 -8.48 1.19
C ARG A 179 -17.91 -7.18 1.10
N MET A 180 -18.07 -6.61 -0.10
CA MET A 180 -18.96 -5.46 -0.32
C MET A 180 -20.44 -5.84 -0.39
N MET A 181 -20.74 -7.12 -0.60
CA MET A 181 -22.10 -7.66 -0.76
C MET A 181 -22.60 -8.41 0.48
N GLN A 182 -21.73 -8.64 1.47
CA GLN A 182 -22.07 -9.10 2.82
C GLN A 182 -22.29 -7.89 3.73
#